data_AF-A0A7R9VR63-F1
#
_entry.id   AF-A0A7R9VR63-F1
#
_cell.length_a   1.000
_cell.length_b   1.000
_cell.length_c   1.000
_cell.angle_alpha   90.00
_cell.angle_beta   90.00
_cell.angle_gamma   90.00
#
_symmetry.space_group_name_H-M   'P 1'
#
loop_
_entity.id
_entity.type
_entity.pdbx_description
1 polymer ?
#
loop_
_entity_poly.entity_id
_entity_poly.type
_entity_poly.pdbx_seq_one_letter_code
_entity_poly.pdbx_strand_id
1 'polypeptide(L)'
;LDPPYDGGHWIPHMIAKAGCECVRIGAQSSPSPDAWNGTKSKQITWEDVYESDPDVVLVANCGFDLERNITDALGMAHKLGKLRAAREGRIYAANGDVYFARPGPLLLEGANIVAQCAFEGVDEEVCGAVRELEFAPREGVAWAKVDV
;
A
#
# COMPACT_ATOMS: atom_id res chain seq x y z
N LEU A 1 -4.93 2.98 11.53
CA LEU A 1 -4.55 1.56 11.35
C LEU A 1 -5.26 0.57 12.29
N ASP A 2 -5.99 1.00 13.33
CA ASP A 2 -6.73 0.08 14.21
C ASP A 2 -8.19 0.56 14.38
N PRO A 3 -9.18 -0.16 13.85
CA PRO A 3 -9.05 -1.41 13.09
C PRO A 3 -8.40 -1.22 11.71
N PRO A 4 -7.79 -2.28 11.12
CA PRO A 4 -7.29 -2.22 9.76
C PRO A 4 -8.44 -2.24 8.76
N TYR A 5 -8.23 -1.57 7.63
CA TYR A 5 -9.12 -1.58 6.48
C TYR A 5 -8.34 -2.09 5.26
N ASP A 6 -9.01 -2.86 4.41
CA ASP A 6 -8.47 -3.16 3.08
C ASP A 6 -8.50 -1.92 2.17
N GLY A 7 -7.79 -1.99 1.04
CA GLY A 7 -7.77 -0.89 0.07
C GLY A 7 -9.13 -0.67 -0.60
N GLY A 8 -9.75 -1.76 -1.06
CA GLY A 8 -10.99 -1.72 -1.83
C GLY A 8 -10.98 -0.68 -2.96
N HIS A 9 -12.17 -0.31 -3.42
CA HIS A 9 -12.42 0.70 -4.44
C HIS A 9 -11.54 0.49 -5.70
N TRP A 10 -10.74 1.48 -6.08
CA TRP A 10 -9.81 1.41 -7.21
C TRP A 10 -8.40 0.94 -6.80
N ILE A 11 -8.13 0.73 -5.51
CA ILE A 11 -6.80 0.38 -4.99
C ILE A 11 -6.31 -0.98 -5.51
N PRO A 12 -7.13 -2.06 -5.53
CA PRO A 12 -6.70 -3.33 -6.13
C PRO A 12 -6.32 -3.19 -7.61
N HIS A 13 -7.06 -2.38 -8.37
CA HIS A 13 -6.75 -2.12 -9.76
C HIS A 13 -5.47 -1.29 -9.92
N MET A 14 -5.25 -0.30 -9.05
CA MET A 14 -4.00 0.46 -9.00
C MET A 14 -2.80 -0.45 -8.72
N ILE A 15 -2.92 -1.36 -7.75
CA ILE A 15 -1.88 -2.35 -7.42
C ILE A 15 -1.63 -3.30 -8.59
N ALA A 16 -2.68 -3.79 -9.25
CA ALA A 16 -2.55 -4.61 -10.45
C ALA A 16 -1.85 -3.87 -11.61
N LYS A 17 -2.12 -2.58 -11.79
CA LYS A 17 -1.47 -1.74 -12.80
C LYS A 17 0.00 -1.45 -12.49
N ALA A 18 0.38 -1.49 -11.22
CA ALA A 18 1.76 -1.47 -10.78
C ALA A 18 2.47 -2.84 -10.94
N GLY A 19 1.83 -3.84 -11.56
CA GLY A 19 2.40 -5.18 -11.74
C GLY A 19 2.40 -6.04 -10.47
N CYS A 20 1.62 -5.65 -9.46
CA CYS A 20 1.56 -6.31 -8.16
C CYS A 20 0.22 -7.03 -7.97
N GLU A 21 0.16 -7.99 -7.06
CA GLU A 21 -1.11 -8.58 -6.62
C GLU A 21 -1.56 -7.94 -5.32
N CYS A 22 -2.80 -7.43 -5.29
CA CYS A 22 -3.38 -6.96 -4.05
C CYS A 22 -3.85 -8.17 -3.24
N VAL A 23 -3.36 -8.30 -2.02
CA VAL A 23 -3.67 -9.44 -1.15
C VAL A 23 -5.15 -9.42 -0.79
N ARG A 24 -5.87 -10.50 -1.14
CA ARG A 24 -7.29 -10.64 -0.86
C ARG A 24 -7.48 -11.09 0.59
N ILE A 25 -8.04 -10.24 1.42
CA ILE A 25 -8.21 -10.49 2.86
C ILE A 25 -9.68 -10.73 3.19
N GLY A 26 -9.96 -11.72 4.05
CA GLY A 26 -11.31 -12.05 4.53
C GLY A 26 -12.32 -12.43 3.43
N ALA A 27 -13.52 -11.84 3.48
CA ALA A 27 -14.65 -12.16 2.60
C ALA A 27 -14.44 -11.77 1.10
N GLN A 28 -13.29 -11.17 0.77
CA GLN A 28 -12.89 -10.81 -0.60
C GLN A 28 -12.05 -11.91 -1.28
N SER A 29 -11.79 -13.03 -0.61
CA SER A 29 -11.15 -14.24 -1.16
C SER A 29 -11.94 -14.95 -2.27
N SER A 30 -13.05 -14.36 -2.75
CA SER A 30 -13.78 -14.86 -3.92
C SER A 30 -12.83 -15.03 -5.11
N PRO A 31 -12.92 -16.15 -5.86
CA PRO A 31 -11.98 -16.45 -6.94
C PRO A 31 -12.12 -15.51 -8.15
N SER A 32 -13.25 -14.80 -8.31
CA SER A 32 -13.44 -13.88 -9.43
C SER A 32 -12.59 -12.61 -9.29
N PRO A 33 -11.67 -12.32 -10.23
CA PRO A 33 -10.83 -11.11 -10.22
C PRO A 33 -11.63 -9.81 -10.22
N ASP A 34 -12.83 -9.83 -10.82
CA ASP A 34 -13.70 -8.66 -10.94
C ASP A 34 -14.59 -8.45 -9.71
N ALA A 35 -14.66 -9.41 -8.80
CA ALA A 35 -15.57 -9.33 -7.65
C ALA A 35 -15.12 -8.31 -6.59
N TRP A 36 -13.86 -7.87 -6.63
CA TRP A 36 -13.29 -6.95 -5.64
C TRP A 36 -13.06 -5.54 -6.19
N ASN A 37 -12.73 -5.43 -7.48
CA ASN A 37 -12.54 -4.14 -8.14
C ASN A 37 -13.80 -3.28 -8.04
N GLY A 38 -13.66 -2.05 -7.51
CA GLY A 38 -14.76 -1.11 -7.34
C GLY A 38 -15.67 -1.36 -6.14
N THR A 39 -15.42 -2.39 -5.33
CA THR A 39 -16.18 -2.62 -4.08
C THR A 39 -15.75 -1.66 -2.98
N LYS A 40 -16.57 -1.40 -1.97
CA LYS A 40 -16.17 -0.52 -0.86
C LYS A 40 -15.05 -1.16 -0.02
N SER A 41 -14.13 -0.33 0.48
CA SER A 41 -13.16 -0.74 1.48
C SER A 41 -13.88 -1.32 2.71
N LYS A 42 -13.41 -2.46 3.21
CA LYS A 42 -13.98 -3.10 4.40
C LYS A 42 -13.00 -3.08 5.55
N GLN A 43 -13.56 -2.97 6.75
CA GLN A 43 -12.82 -3.26 7.96
C GLN A 43 -12.47 -4.75 7.98
N ILE A 44 -11.20 -5.05 8.24
CA ILE A 44 -10.66 -6.41 8.39
C ILE A 44 -10.11 -6.56 9.82
N THR A 45 -9.76 -7.79 10.21
CA THR A 45 -9.11 -8.05 11.50
C THR A 45 -7.60 -8.12 11.33
N TRP A 46 -6.86 -7.96 12.42
CA TRP A 46 -5.41 -8.16 12.40
C TRP A 46 -5.05 -9.63 12.17
N GLU A 47 -5.88 -10.54 12.64
CA GLU A 47 -5.80 -11.98 12.36
C GLU A 47 -5.85 -12.24 10.85
N ASP A 48 -6.80 -11.63 10.12
CA ASP A 48 -6.85 -11.76 8.66
C ASP A 48 -5.57 -11.23 7.99
N VAL A 49 -5.00 -10.13 8.49
CA VAL A 49 -3.73 -9.56 7.99
C VAL A 49 -2.57 -10.55 8.22
N TYR A 50 -2.48 -11.15 9.41
CA TYR A 50 -1.44 -12.13 9.73
C TYR A 50 -1.57 -13.42 8.91
N GLU A 51 -2.79 -13.91 8.68
CA GLU A 51 -3.03 -15.09 7.85
C GLU A 51 -2.64 -14.86 6.38
N SER A 52 -2.80 -13.62 5.90
CA SER A 52 -2.47 -13.25 4.53
C SER A 52 -0.97 -13.02 4.27
N ASP A 53 -0.19 -12.74 5.33
CA ASP A 53 1.27 -12.47 5.35
C ASP A 53 1.83 -11.79 4.08
N PRO A 54 1.45 -10.53 3.81
CA PRO A 54 1.86 -9.82 2.59
C PRO A 54 3.37 -9.65 2.50
N ASP A 55 3.90 -9.65 1.27
CA ASP A 55 5.32 -9.38 1.00
C ASP A 55 5.70 -7.90 1.23
N VAL A 56 4.72 -6.99 1.09
CA VAL A 56 4.87 -5.54 1.25
C VAL A 56 3.62 -4.96 1.91
N VAL A 57 3.80 -4.03 2.84
CA VAL A 57 2.70 -3.25 3.42
C VAL A 57 2.87 -1.78 3.10
N LEU A 58 1.84 -1.16 2.54
CA LEU A 58 1.77 0.27 2.31
C LEU A 58 0.66 0.90 3.17
N VAL A 59 1.06 1.68 4.16
CA VAL A 59 0.16 2.45 5.04
C VAL A 59 -0.22 3.75 4.33
N ALA A 60 -1.44 3.82 3.83
CA ALA A 60 -1.96 4.98 3.09
C ALA A 60 -3.39 5.32 3.53
N ASN A 61 -3.58 5.65 4.82
CA ASN A 61 -4.91 5.98 5.34
C ASN A 61 -5.48 7.22 4.63
N CYS A 62 -6.69 7.09 4.09
CA CYS A 62 -7.38 8.18 3.40
C CYS A 62 -7.54 9.41 4.30
N GLY A 63 -7.23 10.59 3.76
CA GLY A 63 -7.34 11.86 4.49
C GLY A 63 -6.14 12.20 5.38
N PHE A 64 -5.13 11.34 5.45
CA PHE A 64 -3.89 11.59 6.21
C PHE A 64 -2.70 11.83 5.28
N ASP A 65 -1.85 12.76 5.68
CA ASP A 65 -0.58 13.03 5.01
C ASP A 65 0.47 11.97 5.34
N LEU A 66 1.67 12.13 4.76
CA LEU A 66 2.78 11.20 4.93
C LEU A 66 3.23 11.12 6.40
N GLU A 67 3.44 12.26 7.06
CA GLU A 67 3.92 12.30 8.45
C GLU A 67 2.96 11.60 9.40
N ARG A 68 1.65 11.82 9.20
CA ARG A 68 0.62 11.15 9.99
C ARG A 68 0.62 9.64 9.74
N ASN A 69 0.75 9.20 8.50
CA ASN A 69 0.77 7.76 8.19
C ASN A 69 2.05 7.07 8.69
N ILE A 70 3.21 7.74 8.69
CA ILE A 70 4.43 7.25 9.35
C ILE A 70 4.20 7.09 10.86
N THR A 71 3.62 8.11 11.50
CA THR A 71 3.33 8.09 12.94
C THR A 71 2.37 6.95 13.30
N ASP A 72 1.29 6.78 12.53
CA ASP A 72 0.33 5.70 12.74
C ASP A 72 0.98 4.31 12.54
N ALA A 73 1.85 4.16 11.53
CA ALA A 73 2.60 2.92 11.29
C ALA A 73 3.54 2.57 12.46
N LEU A 74 4.35 3.53 12.92
CA LEU A 74 5.22 3.36 14.08
C LEU A 74 4.43 3.04 15.36
N GLY A 75 3.27 3.69 15.57
CA GLY A 75 2.38 3.38 16.68
C GLY A 75 1.87 1.93 16.67
N MET A 76 1.77 1.33 15.48
CA MET A 76 1.35 -0.06 15.26
C MET A 76 2.53 -1.03 15.05
N ALA A 77 3.77 -0.63 15.35
CA ALA A 77 4.96 -1.46 15.19
C ALA A 77 4.82 -2.85 15.84
N HIS A 78 4.24 -2.93 17.03
CA HIS A 78 3.98 -4.19 17.73
C HIS A 78 3.05 -5.18 16.98
N LYS A 79 2.20 -4.69 16.06
CA LYS A 79 1.35 -5.51 15.19
C LYS A 79 2.04 -5.76 13.85
N LEU A 80 2.53 -4.70 13.19
CA LEU A 80 3.20 -4.79 11.89
C LEU A 80 4.48 -5.64 11.94
N GLY A 81 5.25 -5.54 13.02
CA GLY A 81 6.49 -6.29 13.26
C GLY A 81 6.33 -7.82 13.25
N LYS A 82 5.10 -8.33 13.33
CA LYS A 82 4.82 -9.78 13.23
C LYS A 82 4.85 -10.30 11.78
N LEU A 83 4.68 -9.41 10.80
CA LEU A 83 4.62 -9.75 9.39
C LEU A 83 6.00 -10.01 8.80
N ARG A 84 6.06 -10.82 7.75
CA ARG A 84 7.27 -11.01 6.95
C ARG A 84 7.77 -9.70 6.35
N ALA A 85 6.86 -8.86 5.85
CA ALA A 85 7.20 -7.54 5.34
C ALA A 85 8.01 -6.71 6.35
N ALA A 86 7.69 -6.71 7.64
CA ALA A 86 8.47 -5.96 8.63
C ALA A 86 9.89 -6.53 8.82
N ARG A 87 10.02 -7.85 8.90
CA ARG A 87 11.34 -8.52 9.02
C ARG A 87 12.25 -8.25 7.83
N GLU A 88 11.67 -8.04 6.65
CA GLU A 88 12.39 -7.71 5.41
C GLU A 88 12.53 -6.19 5.18
N GLY A 89 12.04 -5.35 6.10
CA GLY A 89 12.07 -3.89 5.97
C GLY A 89 11.19 -3.37 4.82
N ARG A 90 10.05 -4.01 4.56
CA ARG A 90 9.13 -3.72 3.44
C ARG A 90 7.80 -3.15 3.93
N ILE A 91 7.90 -2.28 4.95
CA ILE A 91 6.79 -1.50 5.47
C ILE A 91 7.01 -0.06 5.03
N TYR A 92 5.99 0.51 4.39
CA TYR A 92 6.03 1.84 3.82
C TYR A 92 4.81 2.63 4.28
N ALA A 93 4.92 3.95 4.25
CA ALA A 93 3.82 4.87 4.39
C ALA A 93 3.75 5.79 3.17
N ALA A 94 2.56 6.24 2.80
CA ALA A 94 2.35 7.22 1.75
C ALA A 94 1.40 8.32 2.19
N ASN A 95 1.41 9.45 1.50
CA ASN A 95 0.40 10.48 1.64
C ASN A 95 -0.95 9.96 1.10
N GLY A 96 -1.79 9.48 2.02
CA GLY A 96 -3.06 8.84 1.69
C GLY A 96 -4.11 9.81 1.17
N ASP A 97 -4.11 11.06 1.65
CA ASP A 97 -5.05 12.09 1.18
C ASP A 97 -4.85 12.46 -0.30
N VAL A 98 -3.60 12.58 -0.71
CA VAL A 98 -3.23 13.03 -2.07
C VAL A 98 -3.36 11.91 -3.09
N TYR A 99 -2.84 10.72 -2.78
CA TYR A 99 -2.66 9.66 -3.78
C TYR A 99 -3.68 8.51 -3.67
N PHE A 100 -4.35 8.34 -2.53
CA PHE A 100 -5.16 7.16 -2.24
C PHE A 100 -6.61 7.44 -1.78
N ALA A 101 -6.99 8.69 -1.52
CA ALA A 101 -8.31 9.03 -0.99
C ALA A 101 -9.41 9.20 -2.05
N ARG A 102 -9.04 9.46 -3.31
CA ARG A 102 -9.99 9.68 -4.42
C ARG A 102 -9.38 9.26 -5.76
N PRO A 103 -10.19 8.82 -6.75
CA PRO A 103 -9.70 8.53 -8.11
C PRO A 103 -9.51 9.86 -8.87
N GLY A 104 -8.57 10.67 -8.41
CA GLY A 104 -8.28 12.01 -8.93
C GLY A 104 -7.16 12.03 -9.97
N PRO A 105 -6.70 13.23 -10.35
CA PRO A 105 -5.64 13.39 -11.36
C PRO A 105 -4.34 12.64 -11.03
N LEU A 106 -4.06 12.43 -9.74
CA LEU A 106 -2.83 11.80 -9.25
C LEU A 106 -2.93 10.27 -9.10
N LEU A 107 -3.88 9.65 -9.80
CA LEU A 107 -4.10 8.21 -9.74
C LEU A 107 -2.89 7.42 -10.26
N LEU A 108 -2.25 7.92 -11.32
CA LEU A 108 -1.09 7.27 -11.92
C LEU A 108 0.14 7.40 -11.00
N GLU A 109 0.29 8.54 -10.36
CA GLU A 109 1.29 8.82 -9.34
C GLU A 109 1.13 7.88 -8.13
N GLY A 110 -0.10 7.64 -7.68
CA GLY A 110 -0.38 6.62 -6.67
C GLY A 110 0.07 5.21 -7.10
N ALA A 111 -0.18 4.83 -8.36
CA ALA A 111 0.31 3.55 -8.89
C ALA A 111 1.85 3.48 -8.94
N ASN A 112 2.52 4.59 -9.27
CA ASN A 112 3.98 4.68 -9.24
C ASN A 112 4.54 4.53 -7.82
N ILE A 113 3.86 5.06 -6.80
CA ILE A 113 4.23 4.85 -5.40
C ILE A 113 4.16 3.36 -5.07
N VAL A 114 3.06 2.68 -5.44
CA VAL A 114 2.93 1.23 -5.25
C VAL A 114 4.08 0.48 -5.91
N ALA A 115 4.38 0.78 -7.18
CA ALA A 115 5.48 0.13 -7.91
C ALA A 115 6.83 0.36 -7.23
N GLN A 116 7.14 1.60 -6.84
CA GLN A 116 8.41 1.90 -6.14
C GLN A 116 8.52 1.10 -4.84
N CYS A 117 7.51 1.11 -3.97
CA CYS A 117 7.52 0.37 -2.71
C CYS A 117 7.61 -1.16 -2.94
N ALA A 118 6.96 -1.67 -3.98
CA ALA A 118 6.91 -3.10 -4.25
C ALA A 118 8.23 -3.64 -4.81
N PHE A 119 8.91 -2.89 -5.67
CA PHE A 119 10.13 -3.33 -6.34
C PHE A 119 11.43 -2.83 -5.69
N GLU A 120 11.37 -1.94 -4.70
CA GLU A 120 12.56 -1.48 -3.97
C GLU A 120 13.34 -2.66 -3.37
N GLY A 121 14.63 -2.76 -3.70
CA GLY A 121 15.50 -3.86 -3.26
C GLY A 121 15.20 -5.21 -3.91
N VAL A 122 14.23 -5.29 -4.84
CA VAL A 122 13.87 -6.50 -5.60
C VAL A 122 14.26 -6.34 -7.07
N ASP A 123 13.91 -5.20 -7.68
CA ASP A 123 14.17 -4.90 -9.09
C ASP A 123 14.47 -3.40 -9.27
N GLU A 124 15.77 -3.06 -9.25
CA GLU A 124 16.23 -1.69 -9.42
C GLU A 124 16.04 -1.14 -10.84
N GLU A 125 15.89 -2.01 -11.86
CA GLU A 125 15.59 -1.56 -13.23
C GLU A 125 14.17 -0.99 -13.28
N VAL A 126 13.21 -1.69 -12.66
CA VAL A 126 11.83 -1.20 -12.52
C VAL A 126 11.80 0.10 -11.71
N CYS A 127 12.45 0.15 -10.55
CA CYS A 127 12.49 1.38 -9.75
C CYS A 127 13.17 2.54 -10.49
N GLY A 128 14.24 2.27 -11.24
CA GLY A 128 14.92 3.25 -12.09
C GLY A 128 13.99 3.82 -13.15
N ALA A 129 13.31 2.96 -13.91
CA ALA A 129 12.37 3.36 -14.95
C ALA A 129 11.19 4.17 -14.40
N VAL A 130 10.65 3.80 -13.23
CA VAL A 130 9.57 4.56 -12.59
C VAL A 130 10.06 5.96 -12.16
N ARG A 131 11.27 6.07 -11.60
CA ARG A 131 11.85 7.35 -11.16
C ARG A 131 12.17 8.30 -12.31
N GLU A 132 12.36 7.79 -13.53
CA GLU A 132 12.56 8.60 -14.74
C GLU A 132 11.27 9.28 -15.24
N LEU A 133 10.09 8.84 -14.80
CA LEU A 133 8.83 9.49 -15.16
C LEU A 133 8.78 10.90 -14.56
N GLU A 134 8.43 11.90 -15.37
CA GLU A 134 8.39 13.31 -14.93
C GLU A 134 7.45 13.55 -13.73
N PHE A 135 6.44 12.70 -13.58
CA PHE A 135 5.43 12.75 -12.52
C PHE A 135 5.70 11.73 -11.40
N ALA A 136 6.86 11.08 -11.36
CA ALA A 136 7.20 10.11 -10.32
C ALA A 136 7.22 10.76 -8.93
N PRO A 137 6.39 10.30 -7.97
CA PRO A 137 6.41 10.84 -6.64
C PRO A 137 7.69 10.43 -5.91
N ARG A 138 8.34 11.42 -5.27
CA ARG A 138 9.63 11.23 -4.59
C ARG A 138 9.44 10.64 -3.20
N GLU A 139 10.36 9.74 -2.84
CA GLU A 139 10.53 9.30 -1.46
C GLU A 139 10.84 10.50 -0.54
N GLY A 140 10.37 10.45 0.70
CA GLY A 140 10.45 11.52 1.69
C GLY A 140 9.45 12.67 1.49
N VAL A 141 8.75 12.70 0.34
CA VAL A 141 7.70 13.69 0.05
C VAL A 141 6.34 13.02 -0.07
N ALA A 142 6.25 12.00 -0.92
CA ALA A 142 4.99 11.32 -1.22
C ALA A 142 4.84 9.99 -0.48
N TRP A 143 5.95 9.32 -0.22
CA TRP A 143 6.02 8.04 0.47
C TRP A 143 7.37 7.89 1.17
N ALA A 144 7.46 6.98 2.13
CA ALA A 144 8.71 6.69 2.83
C ALA A 144 8.67 5.27 3.40
N LYS A 145 9.85 4.67 3.54
CA LYS A 145 10.05 3.45 4.32
C LYS A 145 9.85 3.73 5.81
N VAL A 146 9.24 2.78 6.52
CA VAL A 146 9.00 2.86 7.96
C VAL A 146 9.66 1.67 8.64
N ASP A 147 10.60 1.95 9.53
CA ASP A 147 11.30 0.94 10.34
C ASP A 147 10.45 0.60 11.57
N VAL A 148 9.77 -0.55 11.55
CA VAL A 148 8.80 -1.02 12.57
C VAL A 148 9.23 -2.31 13.25
#